data_AF-A0A502LP01-F1
#
_entry.id   AF-A0A502LP01-F1
#
_cell.length_a   1.000
_cell.length_b   1.000
_cell.length_c   1.000
_cell.angle_alpha   90.00
_cell.angle_beta   90.00
_cell.angle_gamma   90.00
#
_symmetry.space_group_name_H-M   'P 1'
#
loop_
_entity.id
_entity.type
_entity.pdbx_description
1 polymer ?
#
loop_
_entity_poly.entity_id
_entity_poly.type
_entity_poly.pdbx_seq_one_letter_code
_entity_poly.pdbx_strand_id
1 'polypeptide(L)'
;MADSRLNLLGGADKEKLSENNIGVTYGDTSSIRFRLSKELAGLTSAEFNNTAGDVTTINGDGVTITPVANGKKPVSVTKNGLNNGGNVIANVAGNLEGAKPNSAEPTTNATAPNNASTIKNNAATVGDVLQAGWNLQEKGVAKDFVKPYDTVNFMDGDGTSVAVATANDGTTST
;
A
#
# COMPACT_ATOMS: atom_id res chain seq x y z
N MET A 1 -53.53 29.10 28.77
CA MET A 1 -52.13 29.39 28.45
C MET A 1 -51.65 28.28 27.53
N ALA A 2 -51.10 28.60 26.36
CA ALA A 2 -50.55 27.56 25.48
C ALA A 2 -49.32 26.95 26.15
N ASP A 3 -49.36 25.64 26.38
CA ASP A 3 -48.28 24.86 26.97
C ASP A 3 -47.06 24.94 26.03
N SER A 4 -46.09 25.81 26.36
CA SER A 4 -44.92 26.04 25.52
C SER A 4 -43.95 24.88 25.70
N ARG A 5 -44.14 23.83 24.91
CA ARG A 5 -43.25 22.66 24.89
C ARG A 5 -42.08 22.92 23.96
N LEU A 6 -40.89 22.52 24.41
CA LEU A 6 -39.69 22.48 23.57
C LEU A 6 -39.81 21.27 22.63
N ASN A 7 -39.90 21.51 21.32
CA ASN A 7 -39.89 20.45 20.30
C ASN A 7 -38.47 20.24 19.78
N LEU A 8 -37.86 19.11 20.13
CA LEU A 8 -36.57 18.68 19.59
C LEU A 8 -36.81 17.55 18.59
N LEU A 9 -36.62 17.83 17.30
CA LEU A 9 -36.84 16.87 16.22
C LEU A 9 -35.49 16.48 15.58
N GLY A 10 -35.29 15.18 15.38
CA GLY A 10 -34.20 14.62 14.57
C GLY A 10 -34.72 14.03 13.26
N GLY A 11 -33.81 13.72 12.32
CA GLY A 11 -34.16 13.17 11.00
C GLY A 11 -33.80 11.69 10.79
N ALA A 12 -33.31 11.00 11.81
CA ALA A 12 -32.88 9.60 11.71
C ALA A 12 -34.05 8.62 11.79
N ASP A 13 -33.87 7.43 11.20
CA ASP A 13 -34.79 6.29 11.35
C ASP A 13 -34.80 5.83 12.82
N LYS A 14 -35.99 5.82 13.44
CA LYS A 14 -36.19 5.50 14.86
C LYS A 14 -35.77 4.07 15.21
N GLU A 15 -35.78 3.16 14.25
CA GLU A 15 -35.38 1.76 14.46
C GLU A 15 -33.86 1.55 14.28
N LYS A 16 -33.13 2.60 13.92
CA LYS A 16 -31.67 2.58 13.68
C LYS A 16 -30.93 3.59 14.56
N LEU A 17 -31.51 3.95 15.70
CA LEU A 17 -30.87 4.83 16.66
C LEU A 17 -29.86 4.04 17.50
N SER A 18 -28.71 4.66 17.72
CA SER A 18 -27.73 4.14 18.67
C SER A 18 -28.05 4.62 20.07
N GLU A 19 -27.83 3.76 21.07
CA GLU A 19 -27.93 4.13 22.47
C GLU A 19 -26.63 4.78 22.98
N ASN A 20 -26.73 5.62 24.00
CA ASN A 20 -25.62 6.15 24.82
C ASN A 20 -24.54 7.00 24.10
N ASN A 21 -24.63 7.17 22.77
CA ASN A 21 -23.62 7.92 22.01
C ASN A 21 -23.75 9.44 22.12
N ILE A 22 -24.86 9.96 22.66
CA ILE A 22 -25.09 11.38 22.87
C ILE A 22 -25.22 11.66 24.37
N GLY A 23 -24.24 12.38 24.91
CA GLY A 23 -24.26 12.91 26.26
C GLY A 23 -24.91 14.29 26.30
N VAL A 24 -25.73 14.54 27.32
CA VAL A 24 -26.35 15.84 27.60
C VAL A 24 -25.82 16.36 28.93
N THR A 25 -25.32 17.60 28.95
CA THR A 25 -24.76 18.25 30.14
C THR A 25 -25.26 19.68 30.27
N TYR A 26 -25.39 20.17 31.50
CA TYR A 26 -25.59 21.60 31.73
C TYR A 26 -24.26 22.34 31.61
N GLY A 27 -24.25 23.43 30.84
CA GLY A 27 -23.08 24.26 30.69
C GLY A 27 -22.91 25.30 31.78
N ASP A 28 -24.03 25.93 32.10
CA ASP A 28 -24.30 26.87 33.17
C ASP A 28 -25.81 26.81 33.45
N THR A 29 -26.37 27.81 34.11
CA THR A 29 -27.81 27.86 34.44
C THR A 29 -28.71 28.11 33.22
N SER A 30 -28.16 28.43 32.04
CA SER A 30 -28.94 28.83 30.85
C SER A 30 -28.61 28.03 29.59
N SER A 31 -27.64 27.11 29.64
CA SER A 31 -27.19 26.34 28.47
C SER A 31 -27.24 24.83 28.69
N ILE A 32 -27.78 24.12 27.70
CA ILE A 32 -27.69 22.67 27.56
C ILE A 32 -26.69 22.38 26.45
N ARG A 33 -25.72 21.50 26.72
CA ARG A 33 -24.72 21.04 25.74
C ARG A 33 -24.95 19.59 25.40
N PHE A 34 -25.10 19.33 24.11
CA PHE A 34 -25.11 17.99 23.51
C PHE A 34 -23.69 17.68 23.02
N ARG A 35 -23.20 16.49 23.33
CA ARG A 35 -21.87 16.03 22.96
C ARG A 35 -21.92 14.57 22.52
N LEU A 36 -21.07 14.21 21.57
CA LEU A 36 -20.81 12.80 21.31
C LEU A 36 -20.03 12.19 22.48
N SER A 37 -20.29 10.92 22.78
CA SER A 37 -19.41 10.12 23.64
C SER A 37 -18.01 10.05 23.03
N LYS A 38 -16.97 9.99 23.88
CA LYS A 38 -15.59 9.76 23.41
C LYS A 38 -15.44 8.38 22.77
N GLU A 39 -16.21 7.42 23.27
CA GLU A 39 -16.30 6.06 22.75
C GLU A 39 -17.69 5.88 22.17
N LEU A 40 -17.76 5.74 20.84
CA LEU A 40 -19.01 5.46 20.15
C LEU A 40 -19.20 3.95 20.05
N ALA A 41 -20.39 3.45 20.39
CA ALA A 41 -20.71 2.03 20.38
C ALA A 41 -21.99 1.74 19.58
N GLY A 42 -22.10 0.51 19.05
CA GLY A 42 -23.31 0.03 18.36
C GLY A 42 -23.62 0.74 17.03
N LEU A 43 -22.63 1.37 16.40
CA LEU A 43 -22.80 1.98 15.07
C LEU A 43 -22.63 0.94 13.96
N THR A 44 -23.51 0.95 12.96
CA THR A 44 -23.43 0.05 11.80
C THR A 44 -22.51 0.59 10.71
N SER A 45 -22.55 1.90 10.46
CA SER A 45 -21.77 2.54 9.41
C SER A 45 -21.64 4.04 9.63
N ALA A 46 -20.58 4.63 9.09
CA ALA A 46 -20.43 6.06 8.87
C ALA A 46 -20.13 6.32 7.39
N GLU A 47 -20.72 7.38 6.84
CA GLU A 47 -20.51 7.81 5.46
C GLU A 47 -19.97 9.24 5.43
N PHE A 48 -18.94 9.46 4.63
CA PHE A 48 -18.33 10.77 4.42
C PHE A 48 -18.24 11.04 2.92
N ASN A 49 -18.84 12.14 2.49
CA ASN A 49 -18.86 12.56 1.09
C ASN A 49 -17.88 13.72 0.89
N ASN A 50 -17.06 13.69 -0.16
CA ASN A 50 -16.29 14.86 -0.56
C ASN A 50 -17.11 15.74 -1.53
N THR A 51 -16.64 16.96 -1.83
CA THR A 51 -17.31 17.87 -2.76
C THR A 51 -17.45 17.30 -4.17
N ALA A 52 -16.56 16.38 -4.58
CA ALA A 52 -16.64 15.72 -5.87
C ALA A 52 -17.72 14.64 -5.93
N GLY A 53 -18.25 14.19 -4.79
CA GLY A 53 -19.24 13.11 -4.69
C GLY A 53 -18.64 11.72 -4.46
N ASP A 54 -17.33 11.63 -4.17
CA ASP A 54 -16.73 10.36 -3.74
C ASP A 54 -17.19 10.05 -2.32
N VAL A 55 -17.47 8.77 -2.07
CA VAL A 55 -18.03 8.27 -0.82
C VAL A 55 -16.98 7.47 -0.06
N THR A 56 -16.68 7.85 1.18
CA THR A 56 -15.95 7.00 2.12
C THR A 56 -16.92 6.36 3.09
N THR A 57 -16.98 5.03 3.09
CA THR A 57 -17.79 4.24 4.03
C THR A 57 -16.88 3.53 5.02
N ILE A 58 -17.20 3.66 6.31
CA ILE A 58 -16.58 2.91 7.40
C ILE A 58 -17.67 2.05 8.04
N ASN A 59 -17.48 0.74 8.07
CA ASN A 59 -18.45 -0.21 8.63
C ASN A 59 -17.75 -1.47 9.17
N GLY A 60 -18.53 -2.49 9.54
CA GLY A 60 -18.00 -3.75 10.08
C GLY A 60 -17.06 -4.52 9.14
N ASP A 61 -17.06 -4.25 7.83
CA ASP A 61 -16.13 -4.87 6.89
C ASP A 61 -14.79 -4.13 6.78
N GLY A 62 -14.75 -2.83 7.10
CA GLY A 62 -13.56 -1.99 7.07
C GLY A 62 -13.82 -0.58 6.52
N VAL A 63 -12.87 -0.08 5.74
CA VAL A 63 -12.92 1.25 5.10
C VAL A 63 -12.92 1.08 3.59
N THR A 64 -13.88 1.71 2.91
CA THR A 64 -13.95 1.74 1.44
C THR A 64 -14.15 3.17 0.96
N ILE A 65 -13.37 3.57 -0.03
CA ILE A 65 -13.53 4.82 -0.78
C ILE A 65 -14.04 4.45 -2.16
N THR A 66 -15.22 4.94 -2.51
CA THR A 66 -15.89 4.72 -3.80
C THR A 66 -15.86 6.02 -4.60
N PRO A 67 -15.00 6.13 -5.62
CA PRO A 67 -14.98 7.29 -6.48
C PRO A 67 -16.23 7.39 -7.35
N VAL A 68 -16.72 8.60 -7.61
CA VAL A 68 -17.81 8.82 -8.56
C VAL A 68 -17.32 8.86 -10.02
N ALA A 69 -16.05 9.14 -10.23
CA ALA A 69 -15.46 9.30 -11.55
C ALA A 69 -15.50 7.99 -12.37
N ASN A 70 -16.01 8.08 -13.61
CA ASN A 70 -16.10 6.94 -14.52
C ASN A 70 -14.74 6.27 -14.75
N GLY A 71 -14.72 4.93 -14.71
CA GLY A 71 -13.52 4.12 -14.93
C GLY A 71 -12.60 3.99 -13.71
N LYS A 72 -12.88 4.67 -12.59
CA LYS A 72 -12.19 4.43 -11.33
C LYS A 72 -12.85 3.28 -10.56
N LYS A 73 -12.04 2.47 -9.89
CA LYS A 73 -12.50 1.37 -9.02
C LYS A 73 -12.36 1.78 -7.55
N PRO A 74 -13.18 1.23 -6.65
CA PRO A 74 -13.05 1.49 -5.22
C PRO A 74 -11.67 1.11 -4.67
N VAL A 75 -11.23 1.86 -3.67
CA VAL A 75 -10.06 1.58 -2.85
C VAL A 75 -10.55 1.13 -1.48
N SER A 76 -10.02 0.03 -0.95
CA SER A 76 -10.54 -0.52 0.31
C SER A 76 -9.48 -1.21 1.15
N VAL A 77 -9.63 -1.10 2.47
CA VAL A 77 -8.97 -1.95 3.46
C VAL A 77 -10.07 -2.67 4.22
N THR A 78 -10.17 -3.98 4.04
CA THR A 78 -11.22 -4.82 4.65
C THR A 78 -10.62 -6.05 5.32
N LYS A 79 -11.46 -6.89 5.93
CA LYS A 79 -11.04 -8.22 6.44
C LYS A 79 -10.36 -9.12 5.39
N ASN A 80 -10.60 -8.85 4.11
CA ASN A 80 -10.01 -9.60 2.99
C ASN A 80 -8.67 -9.00 2.50
N GLY A 81 -8.20 -7.90 3.11
CA GLY A 81 -6.95 -7.23 2.75
C GLY A 81 -7.15 -5.88 2.07
N LEU A 82 -6.13 -5.47 1.31
CA LEU A 82 -6.04 -4.18 0.63
C LEU A 82 -6.36 -4.33 -0.86
N ASN A 83 -7.24 -3.46 -1.37
CA ASN A 83 -7.47 -3.27 -2.80
C ASN A 83 -7.19 -1.80 -3.14
N ASN A 84 -6.22 -1.54 -4.01
CA ASN A 84 -5.83 -0.18 -4.39
C ASN A 84 -6.60 0.37 -5.59
N GLY A 85 -7.66 -0.30 -6.05
CA GLY A 85 -8.51 0.20 -7.13
C GLY A 85 -7.79 0.37 -8.48
N GLY A 86 -6.68 -0.34 -8.69
CA GLY A 86 -5.82 -0.18 -9.88
C GLY A 86 -4.93 1.05 -9.86
N ASN A 87 -4.84 1.79 -8.75
CA ASN A 87 -3.88 2.87 -8.61
C ASN A 87 -2.47 2.34 -8.35
N VAL A 88 -1.46 3.17 -8.64
CA VAL A 88 -0.07 2.92 -8.23
C VAL A 88 0.05 3.06 -6.71
N ILE A 89 0.76 2.12 -6.07
CA ILE A 89 1.20 2.29 -4.68
C ILE A 89 2.59 2.93 -4.73
N ALA A 90 2.67 4.22 -4.40
CA ALA A 90 3.91 4.98 -4.37
C ALA A 90 4.44 5.13 -2.93
N ASN A 91 5.69 5.55 -2.80
CA ASN A 91 6.36 5.80 -1.51
C ASN A 91 6.46 4.55 -0.62
N VAL A 92 6.56 3.37 -1.23
CA VAL A 92 6.93 2.12 -0.55
C VAL A 92 8.46 2.05 -0.51
N ALA A 93 9.02 1.80 0.67
CA ALA A 93 10.46 1.62 0.82
C ALA A 93 10.91 0.31 0.15
N GLY A 94 12.05 0.34 -0.55
CA GLY A 94 12.69 -0.87 -1.05
C GLY A 94 13.24 -1.75 0.07
N ASN A 95 13.60 -2.97 -0.31
CA ASN A 95 14.11 -4.02 0.54
C ASN A 95 15.58 -4.39 0.25
N LEU A 96 16.06 -4.19 -0.98
CA LEU A 96 17.44 -4.45 -1.40
C LEU A 96 18.34 -3.22 -1.19
N GLU A 97 19.66 -3.45 -1.09
CA GLU A 97 20.65 -2.36 -1.07
C GLU A 97 20.58 -1.54 -2.37
N GLY A 98 20.69 -0.21 -2.26
CA GLY A 98 20.42 0.76 -3.33
C GLY A 98 18.94 1.13 -3.47
N ALA A 99 18.01 0.22 -3.14
CA ALA A 99 16.57 0.46 -3.20
C ALA A 99 15.97 0.88 -1.84
N LYS A 100 16.50 0.34 -0.74
CA LYS A 100 16.04 0.69 0.61
C LYS A 100 16.62 2.03 1.09
N PRO A 101 15.94 2.76 1.98
CA PRO A 101 16.41 4.05 2.47
C PRO A 101 17.81 3.97 3.08
N ASN A 102 18.64 4.98 2.79
CA ASN A 102 20.00 5.13 3.31
C ASN A 102 20.92 3.93 3.02
N SER A 103 20.76 3.29 1.86
CA SER A 103 21.65 2.23 1.39
C SER A 103 22.41 2.64 0.14
N ALA A 104 23.58 2.05 -0.06
CA ALA A 104 24.36 2.21 -1.27
C ALA A 104 24.04 1.10 -2.26
N GLU A 105 23.98 1.44 -3.54
CA GLU A 105 23.81 0.47 -4.60
C GLU A 105 25.04 -0.46 -4.73
N PRO A 106 24.84 -1.78 -4.84
CA PRO A 106 25.94 -2.70 -5.15
C PRO A 106 26.46 -2.47 -6.57
N THR A 107 27.78 -2.50 -6.73
CA THR A 107 28.45 -2.27 -8.02
C THR A 107 29.22 -3.48 -8.53
N THR A 108 30.00 -4.15 -7.67
CA THR A 108 30.86 -5.28 -8.08
C THR A 108 30.43 -6.62 -7.51
N ASN A 109 29.66 -6.62 -6.43
CA ASN A 109 29.12 -7.80 -5.77
C ASN A 109 27.93 -7.39 -4.90
N ALA A 110 26.91 -8.26 -4.80
CA ALA A 110 25.87 -8.19 -3.80
C ALA A 110 25.75 -9.51 -3.02
N THR A 111 25.59 -9.40 -1.71
CA THR A 111 25.17 -10.52 -0.86
C THR A 111 23.65 -10.50 -0.69
N ALA A 112 23.06 -11.68 -0.51
CA ALA A 112 21.64 -11.75 -0.13
C ALA A 112 21.35 -10.92 1.13
N PRO A 113 20.18 -10.26 1.23
CA PRO A 113 19.81 -9.51 2.43
C PRO A 113 19.87 -10.40 3.67
N ASN A 114 20.56 -9.92 4.72
CA ASN A 114 20.70 -10.66 5.98
C ASN A 114 19.37 -10.90 6.69
N ASN A 115 18.33 -10.14 6.34
CA ASN A 115 16.98 -10.21 6.88
C ASN A 115 15.99 -10.89 5.92
N ALA A 116 16.44 -11.55 4.83
CA ALA A 116 15.55 -12.10 3.79
C ALA A 116 14.40 -12.97 4.35
N SER A 117 14.64 -13.74 5.42
CA SER A 117 13.62 -14.59 6.06
C SER A 117 12.50 -13.80 6.74
N THR A 118 12.77 -12.59 7.22
CA THR A 118 11.79 -11.72 7.90
C THR A 118 11.07 -10.79 6.94
N ILE A 119 11.68 -10.48 5.78
CA ILE A 119 11.11 -9.59 4.76
C ILE A 119 10.50 -10.33 3.56
N LYS A 120 10.44 -11.67 3.56
CA LYS A 120 9.93 -12.47 2.42
C LYS A 120 8.48 -12.15 2.00
N ASN A 121 7.70 -11.53 2.87
CA ASN A 121 6.31 -11.14 2.62
C ASN A 121 6.15 -9.62 2.42
N ASN A 122 7.23 -8.85 2.42
CA ASN A 122 7.18 -7.44 2.09
C ASN A 122 6.86 -7.26 0.61
N ALA A 123 6.19 -6.17 0.27
CA ALA A 123 6.05 -5.77 -1.12
C ALA A 123 7.42 -5.38 -1.70
N ALA A 124 7.74 -5.89 -2.89
CA ALA A 124 8.89 -5.42 -3.66
C ALA A 124 8.54 -4.12 -4.39
N THR A 125 9.52 -3.24 -4.50
CA THR A 125 9.45 -1.99 -5.26
C THR A 125 10.06 -2.16 -6.65
N VAL A 126 9.84 -1.20 -7.55
CA VAL A 126 10.59 -1.15 -8.82
C VAL A 126 12.09 -1.01 -8.56
N GLY A 127 12.48 -0.28 -7.52
CA GLY A 127 13.88 -0.19 -7.08
C GLY A 127 14.46 -1.57 -6.75
N ASP A 128 13.72 -2.42 -6.04
CA ASP A 128 14.18 -3.78 -5.73
C ASP A 128 14.42 -4.62 -6.99
N VAL A 129 13.57 -4.46 -8.01
CA VAL A 129 13.76 -5.15 -9.29
C VAL A 129 15.05 -4.66 -9.97
N LEU A 130 15.30 -3.36 -9.99
CA LEU A 130 16.48 -2.78 -10.63
C LEU A 130 17.79 -3.09 -9.87
N GLN A 131 17.70 -3.37 -8.57
CA GLN A 131 18.85 -3.78 -7.75
C GLN A 131 18.98 -5.29 -7.55
N ALA A 132 18.09 -6.09 -8.14
CA ALA A 132 18.29 -7.53 -8.24
C ALA A 132 19.41 -7.84 -9.23
N GLY A 133 20.00 -9.03 -9.17
CA GLY A 133 21.10 -9.39 -10.07
C GLY A 133 21.87 -10.62 -9.64
N TRP A 134 23.01 -10.85 -10.29
CA TRP A 134 23.93 -11.94 -9.97
C TRP A 134 25.39 -11.48 -10.03
N ASN A 135 26.25 -12.19 -9.29
CA ASN A 135 27.67 -11.85 -9.19
C ASN A 135 28.47 -12.52 -10.31
N LEU A 136 29.12 -11.73 -11.16
CA LEU A 136 30.09 -12.23 -12.13
C LEU A 136 31.47 -12.34 -11.46
N GLN A 137 32.08 -13.52 -11.57
CA GLN A 137 33.39 -13.79 -11.01
C GLN A 137 34.34 -14.39 -12.04
N GLU A 138 35.60 -14.00 -11.98
CA GLU A 138 36.70 -14.68 -12.67
C GLU A 138 37.56 -15.39 -11.63
N LYS A 139 37.58 -16.72 -11.68
CA LYS A 139 38.40 -17.55 -10.77
C LYS A 139 38.19 -17.20 -9.29
N GLY A 140 36.96 -16.92 -8.90
CA GLY A 140 36.57 -16.56 -7.52
C GLY A 140 36.76 -15.09 -7.15
N VAL A 141 37.28 -14.26 -8.05
CA VAL A 141 37.40 -12.81 -7.86
C VAL A 141 36.18 -12.12 -8.46
N ALA A 142 35.47 -11.32 -7.66
CA ALA A 142 34.35 -10.50 -8.14
C ALA A 142 34.79 -9.53 -9.23
N LYS A 143 34.06 -9.53 -10.34
CA LYS A 143 34.28 -8.65 -11.49
C LYS A 143 33.15 -7.66 -11.68
N ASP A 144 31.91 -8.12 -11.49
CA ASP A 144 30.74 -7.28 -11.70
C ASP A 144 29.53 -7.80 -10.91
N PHE A 145 28.58 -6.91 -10.64
CA PHE A 145 27.23 -7.27 -10.23
C PHE A 145 26.26 -6.95 -11.36
N VAL A 146 25.89 -7.99 -12.12
CA VAL A 146 25.08 -7.85 -13.32
C VAL A 146 23.61 -7.72 -12.93
N LYS A 147 23.02 -6.56 -13.19
CA LYS A 147 21.63 -6.19 -12.90
C LYS A 147 20.74 -6.35 -14.15
N PRO A 148 19.41 -6.30 -14.01
CA PRO A 148 18.51 -6.22 -15.16
C PRO A 148 18.89 -5.09 -16.12
N TYR A 149 18.78 -5.38 -17.41
CA TYR A 149 19.16 -4.50 -18.52
C TYR A 149 20.66 -4.27 -18.73
N ASP A 150 21.54 -4.83 -17.89
CA ASP A 150 22.97 -4.90 -18.22
C ASP A 150 23.20 -5.84 -19.41
N THR A 151 24.22 -5.52 -20.21
CA THR A 151 24.63 -6.34 -21.35
C THR A 151 25.95 -7.03 -21.05
N VAL A 152 25.97 -8.36 -21.10
CA VAL A 152 27.19 -9.17 -21.03
C VAL A 152 27.61 -9.52 -22.44
N ASN A 153 28.76 -8.98 -22.88
CA ASN A 153 29.33 -9.27 -24.19
C ASN A 153 30.54 -10.20 -24.06
N PHE A 154 30.53 -11.32 -24.79
CA PHE A 154 31.67 -12.24 -24.85
C PHE A 154 32.52 -11.87 -26.07
N MET A 155 33.77 -11.46 -25.83
CA MET A 155 34.70 -11.03 -26.87
C MET A 155 35.75 -12.11 -27.14
N ASP A 156 36.22 -12.16 -28.39
CA ASP A 156 37.40 -12.94 -28.76
C ASP A 156 38.62 -12.52 -27.93
N GLY A 157 39.44 -13.50 -27.57
CA GLY A 157 40.70 -13.29 -26.87
C GLY A 157 41.90 -13.59 -27.77
N ASP A 158 43.11 -13.32 -27.28
CA ASP A 158 44.30 -13.74 -28.00
C ASP A 158 44.35 -15.28 -28.10
N GLY A 159 44.40 -15.80 -29.33
CA GLY A 159 44.34 -17.24 -29.62
C GLY A 159 43.01 -17.94 -29.30
N THR A 160 41.94 -17.21 -28.99
CA THR A 160 40.60 -17.77 -28.68
C THR A 160 39.52 -17.06 -29.48
N SER A 161 38.64 -17.83 -30.14
CA SER A 161 37.40 -17.29 -30.71
C SER A 161 36.19 -17.76 -29.92
N VAL A 162 35.22 -16.86 -29.73
CA VAL A 162 33.97 -17.14 -29.03
C VAL A 162 32.80 -16.97 -29.99
N ALA A 163 32.02 -18.03 -30.15
CA ALA A 163 30.73 -18.00 -30.82
C ALA A 163 29.68 -18.48 -29.83
N VAL A 164 28.55 -17.78 -29.75
CA VAL A 164 27.40 -18.17 -28.93
C VAL A 164 26.22 -18.32 -29.86
N ALA A 165 25.62 -19.50 -29.87
CA ALA A 165 24.36 -19.78 -30.53
C ALA A 165 23.30 -20.19 -29.50
N THR A 166 22.06 -19.78 -29.72
CA THR A 166 20.92 -20.25 -28.92
C THR A 166 20.28 -21.43 -29.61
N ALA A 167 20.09 -22.53 -28.89
CA ALA A 167 19.34 -23.66 -29.40
C ALA A 167 17.85 -23.28 -29.57
N ASN A 168 17.14 -24.00 -30.44
CA ASN A 168 15.72 -23.75 -30.69
C ASN A 168 14.81 -23.96 -29.46
N ASP A 169 15.33 -24.55 -28.38
CA ASP A 169 14.61 -24.73 -27.11
C ASP A 169 14.52 -23.44 -26.28
N GLY A 170 15.29 -22.40 -26.63
CA GLY A 170 15.31 -21.10 -25.94
C GLY A 170 15.93 -21.13 -24.54
N THR A 171 16.46 -22.26 -24.09
CA THR A 171 17.02 -22.45 -22.74
C THR A 171 18.49 -22.88 -22.76
N THR A 172 18.99 -23.35 -23.89
CA THR A 172 20.37 -23.82 -24.05
C THR A 172 21.15 -22.87 -24.97
N SER A 173 22.32 -22.41 -24.52
CA SER A 173 23.30 -21.70 -25.36
C SER A 173 24.54 -22.58 -25.55
N THR A 174 25.06 -22.66 -26.78
CA THR A 174 26.24 -23.47 -27.17
C THR A 174 27.28 -22.64 -27.88
#